data_AF-A0A134BBV3-F1
#
_entry.id   AF-A0A134BBV3-F1
#
_cell.length_a   1.000
_cell.length_b   1.000
_cell.length_c   1.000
_cell.angle_alpha   90.00
_cell.angle_beta   90.00
_cell.angle_gamma   90.00
#
_symmetry.space_group_name_H-M   'P 1'
#
loop_
_entity.id
_entity.type
_entity.pdbx_description
1 polymer ?
#
loop_
_entity_poly.entity_id
_entity_poly.type
_entity_poly.pdbx_seq_one_letter_code
_entity_poly.pdbx_strand_id
1 'polypeptide(L)'
;MVTWIYRIGLGLALALLICLLPLPYGYYTLVRFAAMIVFGCMAFNFYREGKLPLCVLAASLALLFQPIFKVALGRAMWNAVDVLVAVALIVLWYTHRK
;
A
#
# COMPACT_ATOMS: atom_id res chain seq x y z
N MET A 1 -3.88 -19.67 0.09
CA MET A 1 -4.50 -18.64 -0.78
C MET A 1 -3.99 -17.24 -0.49
N VAL A 2 -3.62 -16.90 0.76
CA VAL A 2 -3.17 -15.55 1.18
C VAL A 2 -1.73 -15.22 0.76
N THR A 3 -0.86 -16.22 0.57
CA THR A 3 0.56 -16.00 0.25
C THR A 3 0.83 -15.17 -1.02
N TRP A 4 -0.07 -15.22 -2.01
CA TRP A 4 0.03 -14.42 -3.23
C TRP A 4 -0.13 -12.92 -2.97
N ILE A 5 -0.92 -12.52 -1.97
CA ILE A 5 -1.13 -11.11 -1.67
C ILE A 5 0.13 -10.45 -1.12
N TYR A 6 0.95 -11.20 -0.38
CA TYR A 6 2.24 -10.71 0.11
C TYR A 6 3.24 -10.52 -1.04
N ARG A 7 3.23 -11.40 -2.05
CA ARG A 7 4.07 -11.25 -3.25
C ARG A 7 3.68 -10.02 -4.06
N ILE A 8 2.38 -9.78 -4.23
CA ILE A 8 1.85 -8.57 -4.88
C ILE A 8 2.21 -7.32 -4.06
N GLY A 9 2.07 -7.38 -2.73
CA GLY A 9 2.47 -6.32 -1.82
C GLY A 9 3.96 -5.95 -1.93
N LEU A 10 4.85 -6.92 -2.19
CA LEU A 10 6.26 -6.63 -2.44
C LEU A 10 6.48 -5.85 -3.75
N GLY A 11 5.75 -6.21 -4.82
CA GLY A 11 5.77 -5.43 -6.06
C GLY A 11 5.26 -4.00 -5.86
N LEU A 12 4.21 -3.84 -5.05
CA LEU A 12 3.71 -2.52 -4.66
C LEU A 12 4.74 -1.72 -3.85
N ALA A 13 5.45 -2.34 -2.92
CA ALA A 13 6.52 -1.68 -2.16
C ALA A 13 7.61 -1.12 -3.08
N LEU A 14 8.02 -1.89 -4.09
CA LEU A 14 8.98 -1.41 -5.10
C LEU A 14 8.42 -0.23 -5.91
N ALA A 15 7.15 -0.30 -6.32
CA ALA A 15 6.49 0.79 -7.04
C ALA A 15 6.37 2.08 -6.20
N LEU A 16 6.10 1.96 -4.91
CA LEU A 16 6.11 3.09 -3.96
C LEU A 16 7.52 3.69 -3.82
N LEU A 17 8.56 2.86 -3.75
CA LEU A 17 9.94 3.35 -3.72
C LEU A 17 10.34 4.05 -5.03
N ILE A 18 9.87 3.56 -6.17
CA ILE A 18 10.06 4.22 -7.47
C ILE A 18 9.41 5.61 -7.48
N CYS A 19 8.29 5.82 -6.76
CA CYS A 19 7.63 7.12 -6.64
C CYS A 19 8.50 8.20 -5.95
N LEU A 20 9.59 7.85 -5.26
CA LEU A 20 10.52 8.85 -4.72
C LEU A 20 11.22 9.66 -5.83
N LEU A 21 11.35 9.09 -7.02
CA LEU A 21 11.91 9.76 -8.19
C LEU A 21 10.92 10.79 -8.76
N PRO A 22 11.38 11.89 -9.38
CA PRO A 22 10.51 12.89 -10.00
C PRO A 22 9.88 12.35 -11.31
N LEU A 23 8.82 11.57 -11.17
CA LEU A 23 8.09 10.95 -12.27
C LEU A 23 6.94 11.83 -12.78
N PRO A 24 6.35 11.53 -13.96
CA PRO A 24 5.15 12.23 -14.41
C PRO A 24 3.96 11.94 -13.48
N TYR A 25 3.07 12.93 -13.31
CA TYR A 25 1.92 12.85 -12.39
C TYR A 25 1.03 11.60 -12.59
N GLY A 26 0.89 11.16 -13.84
CA GLY A 26 0.12 9.95 -14.17
C GLY A 26 0.65 8.69 -13.50
N TYR A 27 1.98 8.55 -13.34
CA TYR A 27 2.58 7.37 -12.70
C TYR A 27 2.16 7.25 -11.23
N TYR A 28 2.23 8.36 -10.48
CA TYR A 28 1.76 8.39 -9.09
C TYR A 28 0.30 8.00 -8.97
N THR A 29 -0.55 8.50 -9.87
CA THR A 29 -1.99 8.22 -9.85
C THR A 29 -2.24 6.73 -10.07
N LEU A 30 -1.53 6.09 -11.00
CA LEU A 30 -1.61 4.65 -11.25
C LEU A 30 -1.15 3.83 -10.04
N VAL A 31 -0.01 4.18 -9.44
CA VAL A 31 0.51 3.47 -8.26
C VAL A 31 -0.45 3.61 -7.07
N ARG A 32 -1.05 4.79 -6.87
CA ARG A 32 -2.08 5.02 -5.84
C ARG A 32 -3.33 4.17 -6.07
N PHE A 33 -3.81 4.08 -7.30
CA PHE A 33 -4.94 3.21 -7.64
C PHE A 33 -4.61 1.73 -7.36
N ALA A 34 -3.43 1.27 -7.77
CA ALA A 34 -2.96 -0.08 -7.47
C ALA A 34 -2.84 -0.32 -5.95
N ALA A 35 -2.29 0.65 -5.21
CA ALA A 35 -2.17 0.59 -3.76
C ALA A 35 -3.54 0.46 -3.09
N MET A 36 -4.51 1.27 -3.49
CA MET A 36 -5.88 1.22 -3.00
C MET A 36 -6.49 -0.17 -3.17
N ILE A 37 -6.36 -0.79 -4.35
CA ILE A 37 -6.88 -2.13 -4.61
C ILE A 37 -6.19 -3.18 -3.73
N VAL A 38 -4.85 -3.17 -3.69
CA VAL A 38 -4.08 -4.14 -2.92
C VAL A 38 -4.41 -4.05 -1.42
N PHE A 39 -4.48 -2.84 -0.87
CA PHE A 39 -4.85 -2.62 0.52
C PHE A 39 -6.31 -2.98 0.82
N GLY A 40 -7.23 -2.73 -0.11
CA GLY A 40 -8.62 -3.18 0.01
C GLY A 40 -8.72 -4.71 0.08
N CYS A 41 -8.01 -5.43 -0.80
CA CYS A 41 -7.94 -6.89 -0.76
C CYS A 41 -7.28 -7.42 0.52
N MET A 42 -6.22 -6.76 1.01
CA MET A 42 -5.57 -7.10 2.28
C MET A 42 -6.53 -6.91 3.46
N ALA A 43 -7.27 -5.79 3.50
CA ALA A 43 -8.25 -5.54 4.55
C ALA A 43 -9.32 -6.64 4.60
N PHE A 44 -9.85 -7.02 3.44
CA PHE A 44 -10.83 -8.11 3.36
C PHE A 44 -10.27 -9.45 3.85
N ASN A 45 -9.01 -9.77 3.51
CA ASN A 45 -8.36 -10.98 4.01
C ASN A 45 -8.14 -10.94 5.54
N PHE A 46 -7.67 -9.82 6.08
CA PHE A 46 -7.48 -9.66 7.53
C PHE A 46 -8.80 -9.71 8.30
N TYR A 47 -9.89 -9.20 7.72
CA TYR A 47 -11.23 -9.37 8.26
C TYR A 47 -11.62 -10.85 8.36
N ARG A 48 -11.41 -11.63 7.29
CA ARG A 48 -11.69 -13.07 7.27
C ARG A 48 -10.82 -13.86 8.25
N GLU A 49 -9.61 -13.41 8.54
CA GLU A 49 -8.70 -14.00 9.53
C GLU A 49 -8.99 -13.55 10.98
N GLY A 50 -10.00 -12.71 11.21
CA GLY A 50 -10.33 -12.17 12.54
C GLY A 50 -9.30 -11.16 13.08
N LYS A 51 -8.35 -10.72 12.25
CA LYS A 51 -7.29 -9.76 12.60
C LYS A 51 -7.79 -8.33 12.43
N LEU A 52 -8.78 -7.94 13.24
CA LEU A 52 -9.43 -6.63 13.16
C LEU A 52 -8.46 -5.43 13.17
N PRO A 53 -7.40 -5.38 14.00
CA PRO A 53 -6.47 -4.25 13.98
C PRO A 53 -5.76 -4.08 12.62
N LEU A 54 -5.33 -5.18 12.00
CA LEU A 54 -4.68 -5.16 10.69
C LEU A 54 -5.67 -4.86 9.56
N CYS A 55 -6.92 -5.32 9.70
CA CYS A 55 -8.00 -4.97 8.78
C CYS A 55 -8.24 -3.44 8.76
N VAL A 56 -8.39 -2.83 9.93
CA VAL A 56 -8.62 -1.37 10.05
C VAL A 56 -7.42 -0.60 9.51
N LEU A 57 -6.20 -1.05 9.80
CA LEU A 57 -4.99 -0.43 9.26
C LEU A 57 -4.95 -0.50 7.73
N ALA A 58 -5.18 -1.68 7.15
CA ALA A 58 -5.18 -1.86 5.70
C ALA A 58 -6.32 -1.06 5.03
N ALA A 59 -7.51 -1.03 5.62
CA ALA A 59 -8.62 -0.21 5.12
C ALA A 59 -8.28 1.29 5.16
N SER A 60 -7.65 1.75 6.24
CA SER A 60 -7.20 3.14 6.38
C SER A 60 -6.14 3.50 5.33
N LEU A 61 -5.21 2.59 5.03
CA LEU A 61 -4.23 2.75 3.95
C LEU A 61 -4.91 2.79 2.57
N ALA A 62 -5.90 1.93 2.32
CA ALA A 62 -6.67 1.99 1.09
C ALA A 62 -7.37 3.35 0.91
N LEU A 63 -7.91 3.90 1.98
CA LEU A 63 -8.51 5.24 2.01
C LEU A 63 -7.49 6.38 1.94
N LEU A 64 -6.25 6.16 2.35
CA LEU A 64 -5.18 7.14 2.19
C LEU A 64 -4.73 7.21 0.72
N PHE A 65 -4.57 6.05 0.07
CA PHE A 65 -4.09 5.94 -1.30
C PHE A 65 -5.19 6.03 -2.37
N GLN A 66 -6.46 6.16 -2.00
CA GLN A 66 -7.54 6.32 -2.97
C GLN A 66 -7.29 7.55 -3.89
N PRO A 67 -7.48 7.43 -5.22
CA PRO A 67 -7.25 8.53 -6.16
C PRO A 67 -8.52 9.32 -6.51
N ILE A 68 -9.62 9.13 -5.78
CA ILE A 68 -10.93 9.76 -6.02
C ILE A 68 -10.98 11.15 -5.38
N PHE A 69 -10.65 11.25 -4.10
CA PHE A 69 -10.48 12.51 -3.37
C PHE A 69 -9.00 12.90 -3.34
N LYS A 70 -8.70 14.12 -3.77
CA LYS A 70 -7.35 14.67 -3.67
C LYS A 70 -7.00 14.94 -2.21
N VAL A 71 -6.16 14.08 -1.64
CA VAL A 71 -5.48 14.38 -0.38
C VAL A 71 -4.28 15.27 -0.69
N ALA A 72 -4.40 16.55 -0.36
CA ALA A 72 -3.38 17.57 -0.62
C ALA A 72 -2.20 17.49 0.37
N LEU A 73 -1.55 16.31 0.45
CA LEU A 73 -0.25 16.20 1.12
C LEU A 73 0.83 16.75 0.18
N GLY A 74 1.76 17.53 0.72
CA GLY A 74 2.93 17.99 -0.04
C GLY A 74 3.80 16.81 -0.49
N ARG A 75 4.60 17.01 -1.55
CA ARG A 75 5.48 15.96 -2.11
C ARG A 75 6.38 15.28 -1.06
N ALA A 76 6.99 16.07 -0.17
CA ALA A 76 7.85 15.53 0.89
C ALA A 76 7.09 14.60 1.84
N MET A 77 5.85 14.95 2.19
CA MET A 77 5.00 14.15 3.07
C MET A 77 4.55 12.86 2.38
N TRP A 78 4.16 12.93 1.10
CA TRP A 78 3.86 11.74 0.31
C TRP A 78 5.06 10.79 0.21
N ASN A 79 6.26 11.31 -0.05
CA ASN A 79 7.47 10.49 -0.09
C ASN A 79 7.71 9.79 1.25
N ALA A 80 7.51 10.48 2.39
CA ALA A 80 7.64 9.87 3.71
C ALA A 80 6.62 8.75 3.94
N VAL A 81 5.36 8.96 3.55
CA VAL A 81 4.31 7.94 3.58
C VAL A 81 4.69 6.74 2.70
N ASP A 82 5.13 6.98 1.46
CA ASP A 82 5.49 5.94 0.50
C ASP A 82 6.64 5.06 1.03
N VAL A 83 7.66 5.67 1.65
CA VAL A 83 8.77 4.93 2.30
C VAL A 83 8.26 4.10 3.47
N LEU A 84 7.47 4.70 4.38
CA LEU A 84 6.97 4.00 5.57
C LEU A 84 6.12 2.80 5.18
N VAL A 85 5.23 2.99 4.21
CA VAL A 85 4.34 1.93 3.71
C VAL A 85 5.13 0.85 2.97
N ALA A 86 6.12 1.22 2.16
CA ALA A 86 6.99 0.24 1.50
C ALA A 86 7.74 -0.63 2.52
N VAL A 87 8.30 -0.04 3.59
CA VAL A 87 8.95 -0.78 4.66
C VAL A 87 7.97 -1.73 5.36
N ALA A 88 6.77 -1.27 5.68
CA ALA A 88 5.74 -2.11 6.32
C ALA A 88 5.35 -3.31 5.44
N LEU A 89 5.20 -3.13 4.13
CA LEU A 89 4.91 -4.20 3.17
C LEU A 89 6.07 -5.20 3.07
N ILE A 90 7.32 -4.74 3.08
CA ILE A 90 8.51 -5.60 3.06
C ILE A 90 8.59 -6.46 4.33
N VAL A 91 8.36 -5.86 5.51
CA VAL A 91 8.33 -6.58 6.79
C VAL A 91 7.22 -7.63 6.78
N LEU A 92 6.02 -7.25 6.34
CA LEU A 92 4.88 -8.17 6.26
C LEU A 92 5.17 -9.36 5.34
N TRP A 93 5.81 -9.12 4.20
CA TRP A 93 6.28 -10.16 3.28
C TRP A 93 7.31 -11.08 3.95
N TYR A 94 8.29 -10.52 4.66
CA TYR A 94 9.32 -11.30 5.34
C TYR A 94 8.74 -12.21 6.44
N THR A 95 7.78 -11.70 7.24
CA THR A 95 7.09 -12.48 8.28
C THR A 95 6.30 -13.66 7.70
N HIS A 96 5.69 -13.49 6.52
CA HIS A 96 4.86 -14.51 5.86
C HIS A 96 5.58 -15.28 4.75
N ARG A 97 6.92 -15.21 4.71
CA ARG A 97 7.75 -15.92 3.72
C ARG A 97 7.86 -17.43 4.01
N LYS A 98 7.49 -17.89 5.21
CA LYS A 98 7.57 -19.31 5.62
C LYS A 98 6.52 -20.18 4.94
#